data_AF-A0A3N5X3U4-F1
#
_entry.id   AF-A0A3N5X3U4-F1
#
_cell.length_a   1.000
_cell.length_b   1.000
_cell.length_c   1.000
_cell.angle_alpha   90.00
_cell.angle_beta   90.00
_cell.angle_gamma   90.00
#
_symmetry.space_group_name_H-M   'P 1'
#
loop_
_entity.id
_entity.type
_entity.pdbx_description
1 polymer ?
#
loop_
_entity_poly.entity_id
_entity_poly.type
_entity_poly.pdbx_seq_one_letter_code
_entity_poly.pdbx_strand_id
1 'polypeptide(L)'
;MFFAAYFGPSMNPTLREPEMMEIMPYDSRPFRVGDVAFFLAPKADQPVVHRIVRVTPAGISTLGDNNTREDTFLLQPKDIKGQVVAAWRGQKRRKIAGGLQGRLTSRWLRWRRVPDRGVSHLLHPLYDALSHRGLIARLLPAPLRPRVVVFQTQGQDQFRLLLGQHIIGRYDDRKRQWQIQRPFRLFVDERVLQRQQE
;
A
#
# COMPACT_ATOMS: atom_id res chain seq x y z
N MET A 1 7.85 -23.74 -10.51
CA MET A 1 6.79 -22.78 -10.12
C MET A 1 5.67 -23.57 -9.48
N PHE A 2 5.05 -23.05 -8.42
CA PHE A 2 3.89 -23.68 -7.78
C PHE A 2 2.91 -22.61 -7.27
N PHE A 3 1.72 -23.04 -6.86
CA PHE A 3 0.66 -22.17 -6.38
C PHE A 3 0.34 -22.46 -4.92
N ALA A 4 -0.04 -21.43 -4.16
CA ALA A 4 -0.51 -21.58 -2.79
C ALA A 4 -1.57 -20.52 -2.47
N ALA A 5 -2.55 -20.87 -1.64
CA ALA A 5 -3.53 -19.92 -1.16
C ALA A 5 -2.94 -19.04 -0.05
N TYR A 6 -3.22 -17.74 -0.12
CA TYR A 6 -2.89 -16.77 0.91
C TYR A 6 -4.08 -16.55 1.84
N PHE A 7 -3.83 -16.72 3.14
CA PHE A 7 -4.75 -16.41 4.22
C PHE A 7 -4.02 -15.54 5.26
N GLY A 8 -4.69 -14.52 5.75
CA GLY A 8 -4.20 -13.61 6.77
C GLY A 8 -4.18 -12.14 6.33
N PRO A 9 -4.12 -11.21 7.31
CA PRO A 9 -4.06 -9.78 7.04
C PRO A 9 -2.63 -9.23 6.95
N SER A 10 -1.60 -10.04 7.19
CA SER A 10 -0.21 -9.59 7.41
C SER A 10 0.43 -8.90 6.21
N MET A 11 -0.06 -9.18 5.00
CA MET A 11 0.43 -8.59 3.75
C MET A 11 -0.52 -7.55 3.17
N ASN A 12 -1.57 -7.15 3.90
CA ASN A 12 -2.45 -6.08 3.44
C ASN A 12 -1.67 -4.76 3.25
N PRO A 13 -1.91 -4.00 2.16
CA PRO A 13 -2.82 -4.27 1.04
C PRO A 13 -2.18 -5.00 -0.16
N THR A 14 -0.92 -5.42 -0.06
CA THR A 14 -0.17 -6.10 -1.14
C THR A 14 -0.79 -7.42 -1.52
N LEU A 15 -1.24 -8.22 -0.55
CA LEU A 15 -2.06 -9.41 -0.76
C LEU A 15 -3.33 -9.24 0.07
N ARG A 16 -4.45 -9.78 -0.41
CA ARG A 16 -5.70 -9.82 0.36
C ARG A 16 -6.19 -11.26 0.45
N GLU A 17 -6.69 -11.65 1.60
CA GLU A 17 -7.32 -12.95 1.76
C GLU A 17 -8.74 -12.98 1.15
N PRO A 18 -9.17 -14.09 0.52
CA PRO A 18 -8.33 -15.15 -0.04
C PRO A 18 -7.77 -14.75 -1.42
N GLU A 19 -6.48 -14.98 -1.66
CA GLU A 19 -5.85 -14.83 -2.99
C GLU A 19 -4.97 -16.05 -3.30
N MET A 20 -4.93 -16.49 -4.56
CA MET A 20 -4.02 -17.56 -5.00
C MET A 20 -2.69 -16.93 -5.43
N MET A 21 -1.58 -17.40 -4.88
CA MET A 21 -0.24 -16.88 -5.16
C MET A 21 0.47 -17.74 -6.19
N GLU A 22 1.17 -17.09 -7.12
CA GLU A 22 2.19 -17.74 -7.95
C GLU A 22 3.56 -17.61 -7.29
N ILE A 23 4.18 -18.76 -7.01
CA ILE A 23 5.46 -18.83 -6.33
C ILE A 23 6.51 -19.41 -7.26
N MET A 24 7.57 -18.62 -7.48
CA MET A 24 8.72 -19.01 -8.27
C MET A 24 9.89 -19.33 -7.33
N PRO A 25 10.40 -20.58 -7.33
CA PRO A 25 11.62 -20.92 -6.62
C PRO A 25 12.77 -19.99 -7.01
N TYR A 26 13.72 -19.80 -6.08
CA TYR A 26 14.86 -18.94 -6.37
C TYR A 26 15.86 -19.59 -7.33
N ASP A 27 16.04 -20.92 -7.29
CA ASP A 27 16.85 -21.72 -8.23
C ASP A 27 18.13 -20.99 -8.68
N SER A 28 18.99 -20.62 -7.71
CA SER A 28 20.25 -19.85 -7.85
C SER A 28 20.15 -18.32 -8.00
N ARG A 29 18.96 -17.75 -8.14
CA ARG A 29 18.78 -16.28 -8.09
C ARG A 29 19.05 -15.75 -6.67
N PRO A 30 19.76 -14.62 -6.52
CA PRO A 30 19.97 -14.03 -5.21
C PRO A 30 18.67 -13.45 -4.65
N PHE A 31 18.48 -13.58 -3.34
CA PHE A 31 17.41 -12.89 -2.62
C PHE A 31 17.61 -11.38 -2.66
N ARG A 32 16.55 -10.62 -2.95
CA ARG A 32 16.64 -9.16 -2.98
C ARG A 32 15.75 -8.54 -1.93
N VAL A 33 16.26 -7.48 -1.30
CA VAL A 33 15.44 -6.61 -0.45
C VAL A 33 14.26 -6.08 -1.28
N GLY A 34 13.06 -6.26 -0.75
CA GLY A 34 11.81 -5.92 -1.39
C GLY A 34 11.11 -7.09 -2.08
N ASP A 35 11.73 -8.27 -2.23
CA ASP A 35 11.02 -9.47 -2.69
C ASP A 35 9.98 -9.93 -1.65
N VAL A 36 8.85 -10.46 -2.11
CA VAL A 36 7.88 -11.15 -1.25
C VAL A 36 8.24 -12.62 -1.23
N ALA A 37 8.62 -13.15 -0.07
CA ALA A 37 9.06 -14.53 0.10
C ALA A 37 7.94 -15.37 0.71
N PHE A 38 7.78 -16.59 0.19
CA PHE A 38 6.98 -17.66 0.79
C PHE A 38 7.95 -18.62 1.48
N PHE A 39 7.78 -18.84 2.78
CA PHE A 39 8.71 -19.62 3.60
C PHE A 39 7.98 -20.35 4.72
N LEU A 40 8.67 -21.31 5.34
CA LEU A 40 8.20 -21.96 6.57
C LEU A 40 8.88 -21.27 7.74
N ALA A 41 8.10 -20.66 8.64
CA ALA A 41 8.68 -19.97 9.79
C ALA A 41 9.25 -21.00 10.78
N PRO A 42 10.42 -20.74 11.39
CA PRO A 42 10.94 -21.59 12.44
C PRO A 42 9.93 -21.64 13.59
N LYS A 43 9.44 -22.84 13.92
CA LYS A 43 8.42 -23.12 14.97
C LYS A 43 6.95 -22.85 14.59
N ALA A 44 6.65 -22.48 13.34
CA ALA A 44 5.26 -22.44 12.89
C ALA A 44 4.97 -23.57 11.91
N ASP A 45 3.87 -24.29 12.12
CA ASP A 45 3.40 -25.33 11.21
C ASP A 45 2.76 -24.76 9.93
N GLN A 46 2.59 -23.44 9.86
CA GLN A 46 1.97 -22.77 8.73
C GLN A 46 2.98 -21.97 7.90
N PRO A 47 2.88 -22.02 6.57
CA PRO A 47 3.69 -21.19 5.71
C PRO A 47 3.36 -19.71 5.91
N VAL A 48 4.39 -18.88 5.87
CA VAL A 48 4.31 -17.43 6.03
C VAL A 48 4.74 -16.75 4.74
N VAL A 49 4.10 -15.62 4.45
CA VAL A 49 4.40 -14.81 3.27
C VAL A 49 4.68 -13.40 3.71
N HIS A 50 5.93 -12.96 3.67
CA HIS A 50 6.35 -11.62 4.08
C HIS A 50 7.39 -11.03 3.12
N ARG A 51 7.58 -9.72 3.18
CA ARG A 51 8.55 -9.02 2.34
C ARG A 51 9.94 -9.05 2.97
N ILE A 52 10.96 -9.39 2.19
CA ILE A 52 12.36 -9.29 2.61
C ILE A 52 12.70 -7.83 2.82
N VAL A 53 13.11 -7.48 4.03
CA VAL A 53 13.54 -6.11 4.38
C VAL A 53 15.05 -6.00 4.49
N ARG A 54 15.73 -7.13 4.76
CA ARG A 54 17.17 -7.17 4.93
C ARG A 54 17.73 -8.55 4.56
N VAL A 55 18.87 -8.54 3.90
CA VAL A 55 19.67 -9.75 3.57
C VAL A 55 21.07 -9.49 4.11
N THR A 56 21.54 -10.34 5.02
CA THR A 56 22.91 -10.29 5.56
C THR A 56 23.55 -11.69 5.51
N PRO A 57 24.87 -11.80 5.72
CA PRO A 57 25.52 -13.11 5.84
C PRO A 57 24.94 -13.99 6.95
N ALA A 58 24.38 -13.39 8.01
CA ALA A 58 23.75 -14.12 9.10
C ALA A 58 22.36 -14.68 8.76
N GLY A 59 21.68 -14.12 7.74
CA GLY A 59 20.36 -14.57 7.32
C GLY A 59 19.49 -13.45 6.71
N ILE A 60 18.22 -13.77 6.54
CA ILE A 60 17.23 -12.95 5.85
C ILE A 60 16.15 -12.54 6.84
N SER A 61 15.91 -11.24 6.96
CA SER A 61 14.81 -10.69 7.77
C SER A 61 13.63 -10.33 6.89
N THR A 62 12.45 -10.68 7.37
CA THR A 62 11.18 -10.46 6.69
C THR A 62 10.25 -9.60 7.54
N LEU A 63 9.31 -8.96 6.87
CA LEU A 63 8.29 -8.14 7.49
C LEU A 63 7.02 -8.18 6.65
N GLY A 64 5.91 -8.55 7.26
CA GLY A 64 4.59 -8.39 6.67
C GLY A 64 4.33 -6.93 6.33
N ASP A 65 3.83 -6.66 5.12
CA ASP A 65 3.55 -5.29 4.69
C ASP A 65 2.56 -4.60 5.64
N ASN A 66 1.69 -5.34 6.33
CA ASN A 66 0.74 -4.87 7.35
C ASN A 66 1.28 -4.83 8.79
N ASN A 67 2.48 -5.35 9.04
CA ASN A 67 3.05 -5.44 10.39
C ASN A 67 3.91 -4.21 10.70
N THR A 68 4.09 -3.92 11.99
CA THR A 68 4.88 -2.77 12.48
C THR A 68 6.32 -3.13 12.86
N ARG A 69 6.60 -4.41 13.09
CA ARG A 69 7.90 -4.94 13.53
C ARG A 69 8.31 -6.12 12.67
N GLU A 70 9.60 -6.20 12.35
CA GLU A 70 10.22 -7.34 11.65
C GLU A 70 9.93 -8.65 12.37
N ASP A 71 9.91 -9.74 11.62
CA ASP A 71 9.82 -11.07 12.19
C ASP A 71 11.03 -11.31 13.10
N THR A 72 10.81 -11.96 14.25
CA THR A 72 11.82 -12.11 15.31
C THR A 72 12.92 -13.12 14.98
N PHE A 73 12.73 -13.93 13.94
CA PHE A 73 13.66 -14.95 13.48
C PHE A 73 14.38 -14.51 12.20
N LEU A 74 15.58 -15.04 12.01
CA LEU A 74 16.31 -14.92 10.76
C LEU A 74 16.11 -16.19 9.94
N LEU A 75 15.66 -16.01 8.71
CA LEU A 75 15.51 -17.10 7.76
C LEU A 75 16.86 -17.42 7.11
N GLN A 76 17.14 -18.70 6.95
CA GLN A 76 18.20 -19.18 6.07
C GLN A 76 17.64 -19.40 4.67
N PRO A 77 18.49 -19.40 3.62
CA PRO A 77 18.07 -19.68 2.25
C PRO A 77 17.20 -20.93 2.09
N LYS A 78 17.48 -21.99 2.87
CA LYS A 78 16.76 -23.27 2.87
C LYS A 78 15.31 -23.17 3.38
N ASP A 79 15.00 -22.15 4.18
CA ASP A 79 13.67 -21.98 4.79
C ASP A 79 12.70 -21.33 3.78
N ILE A 80 13.23 -20.63 2.77
CA ILE A 80 12.47 -19.94 1.74
C ILE A 80 12.18 -20.90 0.58
N LYS A 81 10.90 -21.14 0.31
CA LYS A 81 10.47 -22.01 -0.81
C LYS A 81 10.42 -21.27 -2.14
N GLY A 82 10.22 -19.95 -2.12
CA GLY A 82 10.25 -19.15 -3.33
C GLY A 82 9.78 -17.71 -3.15
N GLN A 83 9.80 -16.99 -4.26
CA GLN A 83 9.31 -15.62 -4.39
C GLN A 83 7.85 -15.63 -4.87
N VAL A 84 6.98 -14.89 -4.21
CA VAL A 84 5.65 -14.58 -4.73
C VAL A 84 5.78 -13.54 -5.84
N VAL A 85 5.52 -13.95 -7.07
CA VAL A 85 5.69 -13.10 -8.28
C VAL A 85 4.37 -12.55 -8.80
N ALA A 86 3.25 -13.20 -8.48
CA ALA A 86 1.92 -12.73 -8.80
C ALA A 86 0.88 -13.27 -7.79
N ALA A 87 -0.28 -12.62 -7.77
CA ALA A 87 -1.45 -13.07 -7.04
C ALA A 87 -2.69 -12.97 -7.94
N TRP A 88 -3.63 -13.89 -7.74
CA TRP A 88 -4.89 -13.99 -8.46
C TRP A 88 -6.05 -13.68 -7.53
N ARG A 89 -6.95 -12.83 -8.01
CA ARG A 89 -8.25 -12.57 -7.39
C ARG A 89 -9.34 -12.87 -8.41
N GLY A 90 -10.00 -14.01 -8.25
CA GLY A 90 -10.82 -14.58 -9.32
C GLY A 90 -9.97 -14.79 -10.58
N GLN A 91 -10.43 -14.25 -11.71
CA GLN A 91 -9.74 -14.37 -13.01
C GLN A 91 -8.65 -13.30 -13.24
N LYS A 92 -8.47 -12.34 -12.30
CA LYS A 92 -7.52 -11.24 -12.48
C LYS A 92 -6.17 -11.56 -11.85
N ARG A 93 -5.14 -11.71 -12.69
CA ARG A 93 -3.74 -11.80 -12.28
C ARG A 93 -3.15 -10.42 -12.02
N ARG A 94 -2.43 -10.27 -10.92
CA ARG A 94 -1.68 -9.05 -10.56
C ARG A 94 -0.24 -9.40 -10.23
N LYS A 95 0.71 -8.72 -10.86
CA LYS A 95 2.13 -8.88 -10.55
C LYS A 95 2.43 -8.32 -9.15
N ILE A 96 3.19 -9.07 -8.36
CA ILE A 96 3.69 -8.64 -7.07
C ILE A 96 5.11 -8.10 -7.29
N ALA A 97 5.32 -6.83 -6.93
CA ALA A 97 6.60 -6.18 -7.10
C ALA A 97 7.63 -6.77 -6.11
N GLY A 98 8.79 -7.15 -6.64
CA GLY A 98 10.00 -7.53 -5.90
C GLY A 98 11.11 -6.49 -6.01
N GLY A 99 12.24 -6.75 -5.35
CA GLY A 99 13.44 -5.90 -5.41
C GLY A 99 13.19 -4.42 -5.09
N LEU A 100 13.83 -3.53 -5.86
CA LEU A 100 13.70 -2.07 -5.67
C LEU A 100 12.26 -1.57 -5.78
N GLN A 101 11.48 -2.07 -6.74
CA GLN A 101 10.07 -1.70 -6.89
C GLN A 101 9.27 -2.12 -5.65
N GLY A 102 9.45 -3.36 -5.17
CA GLY A 102 8.83 -3.83 -3.93
C GLY A 102 9.28 -3.03 -2.69
N ARG A 103 10.53 -2.59 -2.65
CA ARG A 103 11.06 -1.73 -1.58
C ARG A 103 10.39 -0.35 -1.58
N LEU A 104 10.22 0.28 -2.74
CA LEU A 104 9.53 1.57 -2.85
C LEU A 104 8.04 1.44 -2.51
N THR A 105 7.36 0.42 -3.02
CA THR A 105 5.95 0.17 -2.72
C THR A 105 5.74 -0.03 -1.21
N SER A 106 6.57 -0.84 -0.55
CA SER A 106 6.43 -1.07 0.89
C SER A 106 6.73 0.19 1.73
N ARG A 107 7.74 0.99 1.36
CA ARG A 107 8.00 2.29 1.99
C ARG A 107 6.81 3.23 1.87
N TRP A 108 6.24 3.34 0.67
CA TRP A 108 5.07 4.17 0.43
C TRP A 108 3.84 3.69 1.20
N LEU A 109 3.61 2.38 1.29
CA LEU A 109 2.53 1.80 2.09
C LEU A 109 2.69 2.14 3.58
N ARG A 110 3.92 2.09 4.11
CA ARG A 110 4.21 2.47 5.50
C ARG A 110 4.02 3.95 5.73
N TRP A 111 4.49 4.79 4.81
CA TRP A 111 4.33 6.25 4.90
C TRP A 111 2.85 6.65 4.90
N ARG A 112 2.00 5.94 4.14
CA ARG A 112 0.55 6.11 4.18
C ARG A 112 -0.11 5.74 5.51
N ARG A 113 0.53 4.86 6.30
CA ARG A 113 -0.01 4.43 7.60
C ARG A 113 0.47 5.25 8.77
N VAL A 114 1.48 6.10 8.61
CA VAL A 114 1.92 6.95 9.70
C VAL A 114 0.73 7.85 10.08
N PRO A 115 0.13 7.68 11.28
CA PRO A 115 -0.89 8.60 11.73
C PRO A 115 -0.25 9.99 11.86
N ASP A 116 -1.03 11.02 11.54
CA ASP A 116 -0.64 12.45 11.56
C ASP A 116 0.09 12.92 12.82
N ARG A 117 0.09 12.12 13.89
CA ARG A 117 0.67 12.44 15.19
C ARG A 117 2.19 12.38 15.24
N GLY A 118 2.86 11.61 14.36
CA GLY A 118 4.30 11.34 14.48
C GLY A 118 5.19 12.05 13.46
N VAL A 119 4.68 12.30 12.26
CA VAL A 119 5.40 13.05 11.23
C VAL A 119 4.79 14.44 11.17
N SER A 120 5.18 15.28 12.12
CA SER A 120 5.62 16.68 11.90
C SER A 120 5.12 17.73 12.91
N HIS A 121 6.07 18.29 13.66
CA HIS A 121 6.14 19.74 13.83
C HIS A 121 6.96 20.40 12.71
N LEU A 122 7.96 19.70 12.16
CA LEU A 122 8.91 20.28 11.19
C LEU A 122 8.40 20.29 9.74
N LEU A 123 7.73 19.23 9.30
CA LEU A 123 7.21 19.11 7.92
C LEU A 123 5.75 19.58 7.76
N HIS A 124 5.04 19.85 8.85
CA HIS A 124 3.65 20.30 8.87
C HIS A 124 3.49 21.66 8.20
N PRO A 125 4.29 22.70 8.55
CA PRO A 125 4.13 24.00 7.93
C PRO A 125 4.47 23.96 6.44
N LEU A 126 5.45 23.16 6.03
CA LEU A 126 5.80 23.00 4.62
C LEU A 126 4.70 22.24 3.84
N TYR A 127 4.18 21.14 4.39
CA TYR A 127 3.09 20.39 3.78
C TYR A 127 1.81 21.22 3.66
N ASP A 128 1.42 21.92 4.74
CA ASP A 128 0.24 22.79 4.73
C ASP A 128 0.44 23.95 3.75
N ALA A 129 1.58 24.64 3.77
CA ALA A 129 1.88 25.72 2.83
C ALA A 129 1.86 25.24 1.37
N LEU A 130 2.40 24.06 1.07
CA LEU A 130 2.38 23.47 -0.28
C LEU A 130 0.96 23.05 -0.70
N SER A 131 0.19 22.47 0.22
CA SER A 131 -1.20 22.07 -0.04
C SER A 131 -2.10 23.28 -0.29
N HIS A 132 -1.98 24.35 0.50
CA HIS A 132 -2.75 25.59 0.34
C HIS A 132 -2.42 26.35 -0.95
N ARG A 133 -1.22 26.18 -1.52
CA ARG A 133 -0.84 26.82 -2.78
C ARG A 133 -1.43 26.13 -4.01
N GLY A 134 -1.87 24.87 -3.92
CA GLY A 134 -2.49 24.13 -5.03
C GLY A 134 -1.60 23.94 -6.26
N LEU A 135 -0.29 24.20 -6.16
CA LEU A 135 0.65 24.16 -7.31
C LEU A 135 0.73 22.77 -7.93
N ILE A 136 0.80 21.74 -7.09
CA ILE A 136 0.85 20.34 -7.54
C ILE A 136 -0.48 19.95 -8.19
N ALA A 137 -1.62 20.39 -7.62
CA ALA A 137 -2.94 20.16 -8.20
C ALA A 137 -3.08 20.77 -9.62
N ARG A 138 -2.50 21.95 -9.85
CA ARG A 138 -2.50 22.63 -11.17
C ARG A 138 -1.61 21.94 -12.20
N LEU A 139 -0.50 21.37 -11.77
CA LEU A 139 0.46 20.66 -12.63
C LEU A 139 0.03 19.22 -12.95
N LEU A 140 -1.06 18.72 -12.37
CA LEU A 140 -1.54 17.36 -12.64
C LEU A 140 -2.08 17.23 -14.07
N PRO A 141 -1.60 16.22 -14.83
CA PRO A 141 -2.18 15.90 -16.12
C PRO A 141 -3.64 15.46 -15.95
N ALA A 142 -4.49 15.77 -16.93
CA ALA A 142 -5.93 15.49 -16.93
C ALA A 142 -6.35 14.10 -16.37
N PRO A 143 -5.73 12.97 -16.73
CA PRO A 143 -6.13 11.65 -16.23
C PRO A 143 -5.89 11.44 -14.72
N LEU A 144 -5.01 12.23 -14.11
CA LEU A 144 -4.70 12.20 -12.68
C LEU A 144 -5.41 13.31 -11.91
N ARG A 145 -6.31 14.08 -12.52
CA ARG A 145 -7.07 15.08 -11.78
C ARG A 145 -8.06 14.40 -10.83
N PRO A 146 -8.16 14.88 -9.57
CA PRO A 146 -9.18 14.40 -8.66
C PRO A 146 -10.58 14.61 -9.26
N ARG A 147 -11.46 13.63 -9.07
CA ARG A 147 -12.86 13.69 -9.48
C ARG A 147 -13.78 13.43 -8.30
N VAL A 148 -14.86 14.18 -8.18
CA VAL A 148 -15.93 13.91 -7.22
C VAL A 148 -16.91 12.94 -7.85
N VAL A 149 -17.27 11.89 -7.14
CA VAL A 149 -18.29 10.92 -7.55
C VAL A 149 -19.32 10.79 -6.44
N VAL A 150 -20.59 10.86 -6.83
CA VAL A 150 -21.73 10.68 -5.94
C VAL A 150 -22.10 9.20 -5.93
N PHE A 151 -22.15 8.62 -4.73
CA PHE A 151 -22.70 7.29 -4.52
C PHE A 151 -24.05 7.43 -3.84
N GLN A 152 -25.11 7.01 -4.52
CA GLN A 152 -26.43 6.91 -3.90
C GLN A 152 -26.47 5.61 -3.10
N THR A 153 -26.51 5.72 -1.77
CA THR A 153 -26.66 4.56 -0.88
C THR A 153 -27.80 4.86 0.07
N GLN A 154 -28.84 4.01 0.07
CA GLN A 154 -30.00 4.12 0.97
C GLN A 154 -30.67 5.51 0.98
N GLY A 155 -30.76 6.16 -0.19
CA GLY A 155 -31.41 7.48 -0.31
C GLY A 155 -30.59 8.67 0.18
N GLN A 156 -29.30 8.48 0.51
CA GLN A 156 -28.37 9.56 0.81
C GLN A 156 -27.26 9.64 -0.24
N ASP A 157 -26.97 10.86 -0.68
CA ASP A 157 -25.87 11.16 -1.59
C ASP A 157 -24.54 11.18 -0.80
N GLN A 158 -23.70 10.17 -1.01
CA GLN A 158 -22.35 10.14 -0.44
C GLN A 158 -21.32 10.62 -1.47
N PHE A 159 -20.76 11.80 -1.25
CA PHE A 159 -19.70 12.33 -2.11
C PHE A 159 -18.35 11.71 -1.75
N ARG A 160 -17.69 11.12 -2.74
CA ARG A 160 -16.34 10.57 -2.61
C ARG A 160 -15.38 11.23 -3.59
N LEU A 161 -14.18 11.54 -3.11
CA LEU A 161 -13.12 12.10 -3.92
C LEU A 161 -12.21 10.97 -4.40
N LEU A 162 -12.05 10.86 -5.72
CA LEU A 162 -11.25 9.84 -6.38
C LEU A 162 -10.04 10.46 -7.07
N LEU A 163 -8.88 9.82 -6.96
CA LEU A 163 -7.68 10.09 -7.75
C LEU A 163 -7.41 8.86 -8.62
N GLY A 164 -7.72 8.96 -9.91
CA GLY A 164 -7.77 7.78 -10.78
C GLY A 164 -8.83 6.78 -10.28
N GLN A 165 -8.39 5.60 -9.84
CA GLN A 165 -9.24 4.53 -9.27
C GLN A 165 -9.24 4.48 -7.73
N HIS A 166 -8.51 5.37 -7.05
CA HIS A 166 -8.35 5.34 -5.60
C HIS A 166 -9.24 6.37 -4.92
N ILE A 167 -10.02 5.96 -3.92
CA ILE A 167 -10.75 6.89 -3.06
C ILE A 167 -9.73 7.57 -2.14
N ILE A 168 -9.58 8.89 -2.29
CA ILE A 168 -8.62 9.70 -1.54
C ILE A 168 -9.29 10.63 -0.52
N GLY A 169 -10.61 10.76 -0.57
CA GLY A 169 -11.35 11.57 0.39
C GLY A 169 -12.85 11.27 0.40
N ARG A 170 -13.50 11.71 1.45
CA ARG A 170 -14.96 11.63 1.62
C ARG A 170 -15.47 12.99 2.08
N TYR A 171 -16.65 13.37 1.62
CA TYR A 171 -17.30 14.55 2.16
C TYR A 171 -17.99 14.20 3.48
N ASP A 172 -17.84 15.06 4.48
CA ASP A 172 -18.52 14.96 5.76
C ASP A 172 -19.66 15.98 5.80
N ASP A 173 -20.89 15.51 5.59
CA ASP A 173 -22.09 16.37 5.55
C ASP A 173 -22.33 17.12 6.86
N ARG A 174 -21.92 16.54 8.00
CA ARG A 174 -22.11 17.18 9.32
C ARG A 174 -21.18 18.38 9.50
N LYS A 175 -19.95 18.26 9.00
CA LYS A 175 -18.92 19.31 9.12
C LYS A 175 -18.82 20.18 7.87
N ARG A 176 -19.60 19.89 6.82
CA ARG A 176 -19.58 20.55 5.50
C ARG A 176 -18.17 20.71 4.94
N GLN A 177 -17.35 19.67 5.06
CA GLN A 177 -15.96 19.71 4.63
C GLN A 177 -15.49 18.38 4.04
N TRP A 178 -14.52 18.47 3.13
CA TRP A 178 -13.84 17.32 2.59
C TRP A 178 -12.84 16.76 3.59
N GLN A 179 -13.03 15.51 4.00
CA GLN A 179 -12.03 14.73 4.71
C GLN A 179 -11.12 14.04 3.69
N ILE A 180 -10.02 14.71 3.33
CA ILE A 180 -9.02 14.20 2.39
C ILE A 180 -7.92 13.50 3.16
N GLN A 181 -7.58 12.27 2.75
CA GLN A 181 -6.50 11.51 3.36
C GLN A 181 -5.15 12.14 2.99
N ARG A 182 -4.23 12.28 3.93
CA ARG A 182 -2.84 12.62 3.61
C ARG A 182 -2.16 11.44 2.88
N PRO A 183 -1.18 11.69 1.98
CA PRO A 183 -0.67 13.00 1.53
C PRO A 183 -1.46 13.59 0.36
N PHE A 184 -2.69 13.15 0.10
CA PHE A 184 -3.40 13.48 -1.14
C PHE A 184 -3.89 14.92 -1.23
N ARG A 185 -3.88 15.65 -0.11
CA ARG A 185 -4.24 17.08 -0.06
C ARG A 185 -3.41 17.94 -1.03
N LEU A 186 -2.17 17.54 -1.32
CA LEU A 186 -1.30 18.21 -2.30
C LEU A 186 -1.86 18.18 -3.74
N PHE A 187 -2.63 17.13 -4.06
CA PHE A 187 -3.16 16.92 -5.41
C PHE A 187 -4.56 17.49 -5.59
N VAL A 188 -5.12 18.12 -4.55
CA VAL A 188 -6.50 18.57 -4.51
C VAL A 188 -6.53 20.07 -4.26
N ASP A 189 -7.21 20.81 -5.13
CA ASP A 189 -7.50 22.22 -4.89
C ASP A 189 -8.84 22.35 -4.14
N GLU A 190 -8.78 22.56 -2.82
CA GLU A 190 -9.97 22.69 -1.97
C GLU A 190 -10.86 23.87 -2.39
N ARG A 191 -10.29 24.91 -3.02
CA ARG A 191 -11.06 26.09 -3.49
C ARG A 191 -11.91 25.79 -4.72
N VAL A 192 -11.54 24.75 -5.48
CA VAL A 192 -12.31 24.28 -6.63
C VAL A 192 -13.40 23.31 -6.17
N LEU A 193 -13.11 22.49 -5.16
CA LEU A 193 -14.07 21.52 -4.62
C LEU A 193 -15.29 22.17 -3.94
N GLN A 194 -15.13 23.34 -3.32
CA GLN A 194 -16.26 24.08 -2.74
C GLN A 194 -17.17 24.71 -3.82
N ARG A 195 -16.64 25.03 -5.00
CA ARG A 195 -17.38 25.68 -6.10
C ARG A 195 -18.20 24.74 -6.98
N GLN A 196 -18.04 23.42 -6.84
CA GLN A 196 -18.84 22.43 -7.58
C GLN A 196 -20.14 22.04 -6.87
N GLN A 197 -20.51 22.78 -5.80
CA GLN A 197 -21.72 22.58 -5.00
C GLN A 197 -22.71 23.76 -5.10
N GLU A 198 -22.37 24.81 -5.84
CA GLU A 198 -23.27 25.90 -6.27
C GLU A 198 -23.76 25.62 -7.70
#